data_AF-A0A6L9ECQ4-F1
#
_entry.id   AF-A0A6L9ECQ4-F1
#
_cell.length_a   1.000
_cell.length_b   1.000
_cell.length_c   1.000
_cell.angle_alpha   90.00
_cell.angle_beta   90.00
_cell.angle_gamma   90.00
#
_symmetry.space_group_name_H-M   'P 1'
#
loop_
_entity.id
_entity.type
_entity.pdbx_description
1 polymer ?
#
loop_
_entity_poly.entity_id
_entity_poly.type
_entity_poly.pdbx_seq_one_letter_code
_entity_poly.pdbx_strand_id
1 'polypeptide(L)'
;MGRIKTLNKWANAHTYYWLDLIRVALGVFLIAKGVSFMSNLELMTEVMKPFENLPGSWLIMHYVIGAHFVGGFMIIVGFLTRWCALLQVPILIGAILVNFIGVMDLNNLLIALAVFLACIFFVVYGSGKHSADYYLKMQK
;
A
#
# COMPACT_ATOMS: atom_id res chain seq x y z
N MET A 1 24.16 -12.78 33.59
CA MET A 1 23.91 -11.55 32.79
C MET A 1 24.15 -11.70 31.28
N GLY A 2 25.14 -12.46 30.81
CA GLY A 2 25.44 -12.59 29.36
C GLY A 2 24.31 -13.19 28.51
N ARG A 3 23.66 -14.27 28.98
CA ARG A 3 22.57 -14.97 28.28
C ARG A 3 21.34 -14.10 28.01
N ILE A 4 20.97 -13.24 28.97
CA ILE A 4 19.83 -12.32 28.81
C ILE A 4 20.16 -11.26 27.76
N LYS A 5 21.40 -10.71 27.77
CA LYS A 5 21.83 -9.74 26.75
C LYS A 5 21.87 -10.34 25.33
N THR A 6 22.32 -11.58 25.17
CA THR A 6 22.37 -12.23 23.86
C THR A 6 20.97 -12.57 23.32
N LEU A 7 20.08 -13.09 24.18
CA LEU A 7 18.69 -13.36 23.80
C LEU A 7 17.95 -12.07 23.43
N ASN A 8 18.16 -10.98 24.17
CA ASN A 8 17.55 -9.69 23.90
C ASN A 8 18.09 -9.04 22.61
N LYS A 9 19.38 -9.23 22.31
CA LYS A 9 19.99 -8.81 21.03
C LYS A 9 19.44 -9.63 19.85
N TRP A 10 19.25 -10.93 20.02
CA TRP A 10 18.67 -11.80 19.01
C TRP A 10 17.21 -11.44 18.73
N ALA A 11 16.39 -11.26 19.78
CA ALA A 11 15.00 -10.86 19.66
C ALA A 11 14.88 -9.52 18.90
N ASN A 12 15.64 -8.50 19.32
CA ASN A 12 15.69 -7.22 18.62
C ASN A 12 16.20 -7.33 17.18
N ALA A 13 17.03 -8.30 16.83
CA ALA A 13 17.46 -8.48 15.44
C ALA A 13 16.34 -9.08 14.56
N HIS A 14 15.47 -9.93 15.12
CA HIS A 14 14.49 -10.69 14.36
C HIS A 14 13.07 -10.08 14.34
N THR A 15 12.74 -9.18 15.26
CA THR A 15 11.43 -8.49 15.29
C THR A 15 11.12 -7.73 14.00
N TYR A 16 12.14 -7.33 13.24
CA TYR A 16 11.96 -6.50 12.02
C TYR A 16 11.54 -7.30 10.78
N TYR A 17 11.79 -8.62 10.74
CA TYR A 17 11.45 -9.42 9.56
C TYR A 17 9.95 -9.50 9.29
N TRP A 18 9.12 -9.45 10.34
CA TRP A 18 7.67 -9.45 10.18
C TRP A 18 7.16 -8.18 9.51
N LEU A 19 7.77 -7.04 9.87
CA LEU A 19 7.46 -5.77 9.26
C LEU A 19 7.83 -5.77 7.77
N ASP A 20 9.01 -6.30 7.43
CA ASP A 20 9.45 -6.41 6.03
C ASP A 20 8.54 -7.33 5.24
N LEU A 21 8.14 -8.47 5.80
CA LEU A 21 7.22 -9.41 5.15
C LEU A 21 5.87 -8.74 4.84
N ILE A 22 5.29 -8.03 5.82
CA ILE A 22 4.02 -7.31 5.63
C ILE A 22 4.19 -6.20 4.59
N ARG A 23 5.32 -5.48 4.61
CA ARG A 23 5.63 -4.42 3.63
C ARG A 23 5.70 -4.97 2.22
N VAL A 24 6.44 -6.06 2.02
CA VAL A 24 6.59 -6.74 0.73
C VAL A 24 5.24 -7.29 0.27
N ALA A 25 4.47 -7.94 1.14
CA ALA A 25 3.15 -8.46 0.81
C ALA A 25 2.18 -7.34 0.37
N LEU A 26 2.16 -6.21 1.10
CA LEU A 26 1.38 -5.03 0.72
C LEU A 26 1.80 -4.50 -0.65
N GLY A 27 3.11 -4.34 -0.89
CA GLY A 27 3.61 -3.85 -2.16
C GLY A 27 3.31 -4.77 -3.34
N VAL A 28 3.45 -6.10 -3.17
CA VAL A 28 3.07 -7.11 -4.18
C VAL A 28 1.58 -7.04 -4.48
N PHE A 29 0.74 -6.93 -3.46
CA PHE A 29 -0.70 -6.78 -3.63
C PHE A 29 -1.07 -5.53 -4.44
N LEU A 30 -0.44 -4.38 -4.12
CA LEU A 30 -0.67 -3.13 -4.85
C LEU A 30 -0.24 -3.22 -6.32
N ILE A 31 0.91 -3.83 -6.60
CA ILE A 31 1.35 -4.09 -7.97
C ILE A 31 0.35 -4.96 -8.70
N ALA A 32 -0.09 -6.07 -8.09
CA ALA A 32 -1.07 -6.97 -8.69
C ALA A 32 -2.36 -6.23 -9.04
N LYS A 33 -2.87 -5.35 -8.15
CA LYS A 33 -4.03 -4.50 -8.44
C LYS A 33 -3.77 -3.50 -9.57
N GLY A 34 -2.62 -2.85 -9.58
CA GLY A 34 -2.23 -1.96 -10.69
C GLY A 34 -2.20 -2.69 -12.04
N VAL A 35 -1.62 -3.89 -12.08
CA VAL A 35 -1.61 -4.75 -13.27
C VAL A 35 -3.03 -5.18 -13.67
N SER A 36 -3.88 -5.60 -12.72
CA SER A 36 -5.28 -5.93 -13.01
C SER A 36 -6.00 -4.77 -13.70
N PHE A 37 -5.85 -3.55 -13.20
CA PHE A 37 -6.46 -2.36 -13.82
C PHE A 37 -5.90 -2.04 -15.21
N MET A 38 -4.60 -2.24 -15.45
CA MET A 38 -4.02 -2.07 -16.78
C MET A 38 -4.48 -3.15 -17.78
N SER A 39 -4.67 -4.38 -17.31
CA SER A 39 -5.01 -5.53 -18.15
C SER A 39 -6.51 -5.73 -18.39
N ASN A 40 -7.36 -5.09 -17.58
CA ASN A 40 -8.80 -5.26 -17.64
C ASN A 40 -9.48 -3.89 -17.72
N LEU A 41 -9.85 -3.52 -18.95
CA LEU A 41 -10.51 -2.25 -19.24
C LEU A 41 -11.87 -2.14 -18.54
N GLU A 42 -12.64 -3.23 -18.48
CA GLU A 42 -13.96 -3.25 -17.85
C GLU A 42 -13.87 -2.93 -16.35
N LEU A 43 -12.93 -3.58 -15.64
CA LEU A 43 -12.64 -3.29 -14.24
C LEU A 43 -12.20 -1.84 -14.04
N MET A 44 -11.37 -1.31 -14.93
CA MET A 44 -10.93 0.08 -14.82
C MET A 44 -12.07 1.07 -15.08
N THR A 45 -12.93 0.80 -16.07
CA THR A 45 -14.11 1.62 -16.36
C THR A 45 -15.09 1.61 -15.20
N GLU A 46 -15.30 0.47 -14.54
CA GLU A 46 -16.15 0.37 -13.36
C GLU A 46 -15.64 1.24 -12.20
N VAL A 47 -14.34 1.16 -11.89
CA VAL A 47 -13.69 1.97 -10.85
C VAL A 47 -13.73 3.46 -11.19
N MET A 48 -13.62 3.80 -12.48
CA MET A 48 -13.62 5.18 -12.96
C MET A 48 -15.02 5.78 -13.16
N LYS A 49 -16.07 4.96 -13.16
CA LYS A 49 -17.46 5.38 -13.38
C LYS A 49 -17.90 6.57 -12.50
N PRO A 50 -17.58 6.63 -11.18
CA PRO A 50 -17.92 7.80 -10.35
C PRO A 50 -17.23 9.09 -10.78
N PHE A 51 -16.13 8.99 -11.51
CA PHE A 51 -15.29 10.12 -11.92
C PHE A 51 -15.41 10.43 -13.43
N GLU A 52 -16.22 9.69 -14.19
CA GLU A 52 -16.27 9.76 -15.66
C GLU A 52 -16.59 11.17 -16.18
N ASN A 53 -17.47 11.88 -15.47
CA ASN A 53 -17.96 13.21 -15.84
C ASN A 53 -17.10 14.36 -15.27
N LEU A 54 -16.04 14.05 -14.50
CA LEU A 54 -15.17 15.07 -13.93
C LEU A 54 -14.15 15.57 -14.97
N PRO A 55 -13.87 16.88 -15.02
CA PRO A 55 -12.75 17.40 -15.78
C PRO A 55 -11.44 16.74 -15.31
N GLY A 56 -10.72 16.09 -16.23
CA GLY A 56 -9.46 15.42 -15.91
C GLY A 56 -9.59 13.99 -15.38
N SER A 57 -10.72 13.31 -15.61
CA SER A 57 -10.91 11.89 -15.27
C SER A 57 -9.77 10.97 -15.78
N TRP A 58 -9.18 11.29 -16.93
CA TRP A 58 -8.01 10.59 -17.46
C TRP A 58 -6.76 10.70 -16.56
N LEU A 59 -6.55 11.83 -15.87
CA LEU A 59 -5.45 12.00 -14.91
C LEU A 59 -5.65 11.12 -13.68
N ILE A 60 -6.90 11.02 -13.20
CA ILE A 60 -7.26 10.17 -12.06
C ILE A 60 -6.97 8.70 -12.41
N MET A 61 -7.32 8.26 -13.62
CA MET A 61 -7.01 6.91 -14.11
C MET A 61 -5.50 6.62 -14.08
N HIS A 62 -4.68 7.51 -14.64
CA HIS A 62 -3.22 7.34 -14.65
C HIS A 62 -2.63 7.40 -13.24
N TYR A 63 -3.18 8.25 -12.38
CA TYR A 63 -2.79 8.32 -10.98
C TYR A 63 -3.08 7.00 -10.24
N VAL A 64 -4.28 6.43 -10.39
CA VAL A 64 -4.65 5.17 -9.72
C VAL A 64 -3.71 4.05 -10.13
N ILE A 65 -3.48 3.89 -11.43
CA ILE A 65 -2.59 2.86 -11.99
C ILE A 65 -1.15 3.09 -11.53
N GLY A 66 -0.63 4.31 -11.71
CA GLY A 66 0.74 4.67 -11.36
C GLY A 66 1.02 4.54 -9.88
N ALA A 67 0.11 5.00 -9.03
CA ALA A 67 0.21 4.86 -7.58
C ALA A 67 0.27 3.39 -7.18
N HIS A 68 -0.66 2.55 -7.65
CA HIS A 68 -0.66 1.12 -7.32
C HIS A 68 0.60 0.40 -7.80
N PHE A 69 0.99 0.62 -9.05
CA PHE A 69 2.10 -0.10 -9.66
C PHE A 69 3.46 0.41 -9.17
N VAL A 70 3.77 1.69 -9.41
CA VAL A 70 5.05 2.29 -9.06
C VAL A 70 5.17 2.43 -7.54
N GLY A 71 4.10 2.90 -6.88
CA GLY A 71 4.08 2.99 -5.42
C GLY A 71 4.17 1.63 -4.74
N GLY A 72 3.55 0.59 -5.29
CA GLY A 72 3.69 -0.78 -4.81
C GLY A 72 5.14 -1.27 -4.88
N PHE A 73 5.81 -1.06 -6.01
CA PHE A 73 7.23 -1.39 -6.17
C PHE A 73 8.13 -0.64 -5.17
N MET A 74 7.91 0.66 -5.01
CA MET A 74 8.65 1.48 -4.05
C MET A 74 8.44 1.00 -2.60
N ILE A 75 7.23 0.57 -2.24
CA ILE A 75 6.93 -0.01 -0.92
C ILE A 75 7.69 -1.33 -0.71
N ILE A 76 7.79 -2.22 -1.71
CA ILE A 76 8.56 -3.48 -1.60
C ILE A 76 10.01 -3.18 -1.21
N VAL A 77 10.67 -2.31 -2.00
CA VAL A 77 12.06 -1.90 -1.77
C VAL A 77 12.20 -1.09 -0.47
N GLY A 78 11.11 -0.52 0.01
CA GLY A 78 11.07 0.32 1.19
C GLY A 78 11.67 1.70 0.93
N PHE A 79 11.39 2.28 -0.24
CA PHE A 79 11.81 3.61 -0.66
C PHE A 79 10.62 4.58 -0.67
N LEU A 80 10.77 5.73 -0.02
CA LEU A 80 9.72 6.73 0.21
C LEU A 80 8.41 6.11 0.75
N THR A 81 8.54 5.11 1.64
CA THR A 81 7.43 4.20 1.98
C THR A 81 6.23 4.94 2.56
N ARG A 82 6.47 5.95 3.40
CA ARG A 82 5.40 6.79 3.97
C ARG A 82 4.63 7.54 2.87
N TRP A 83 5.34 8.12 1.91
CA TRP A 83 4.74 8.84 0.80
C TRP A 83 4.00 7.91 -0.15
N CYS A 84 4.60 6.79 -0.52
CA CYS A 84 3.96 5.80 -1.37
C CYS A 84 2.70 5.23 -0.72
N ALA A 85 2.72 4.94 0.58
CA ALA A 85 1.54 4.51 1.33
C ALA A 85 0.47 5.62 1.42
N LEU A 86 0.88 6.87 1.65
CA LEU A 86 -0.02 8.02 1.68
C LEU A 86 -0.73 8.24 0.35
N LEU A 87 -0.04 8.04 -0.77
CA LEU A 87 -0.64 8.11 -2.11
C LEU A 87 -1.69 7.02 -2.36
N GLN A 88 -1.68 5.90 -1.62
CA GLN A 88 -2.74 4.89 -1.74
C GLN A 88 -4.00 5.25 -0.95
N VAL A 89 -3.85 5.98 0.16
CA VAL A 89 -4.96 6.34 1.08
C VAL A 89 -6.18 6.91 0.34
N PRO A 90 -6.09 7.94 -0.51
CA PRO A 90 -7.27 8.48 -1.19
C PRO A 90 -7.91 7.47 -2.15
N ILE A 91 -7.13 6.59 -2.77
CA ILE A 91 -7.66 5.56 -3.68
C ILE A 91 -8.44 4.51 -2.89
N LEU A 92 -7.92 4.10 -1.73
CA LEU A 92 -8.58 3.14 -0.85
C LEU A 92 -9.83 3.72 -0.19
N ILE A 93 -9.84 5.01 0.17
CA ILE A 93 -11.06 5.72 0.59
C ILE A 93 -12.11 5.66 -0.53
N GLY A 94 -11.71 5.93 -1.77
CA GLY A 94 -12.58 5.80 -2.94
C GLY A 94 -13.17 4.39 -3.06
N ALA A 95 -12.33 3.36 -2.96
CA ALA A 95 -12.78 1.96 -3.02
C ALA A 95 -13.79 1.61 -1.91
N ILE A 96 -13.57 2.07 -0.68
CA ILE A 96 -14.48 1.85 0.45
C ILE A 96 -15.82 2.56 0.20
N LEU A 97 -15.78 3.85 -0.22
CA LEU A 97 -16.99 4.62 -0.47
C LEU A 97 -17.83 4.04 -1.62
N VAL A 98 -17.18 3.64 -2.71
CA VAL A 98 -17.86 3.01 -3.86
C VAL A 98 -18.55 1.71 -3.45
N ASN A 99 -17.98 0.94 -2.53
CA ASN A 99 -18.60 -0.29 -2.03
C ASN A 99 -19.91 -0.02 -1.26
N PHE A 100 -20.00 1.11 -0.54
CA PHE A 100 -21.22 1.49 0.19
C PHE A 100 -22.28 2.19 -0.68
N ILE A 101 -21.85 2.92 -1.71
CA ILE A 101 -22.76 3.65 -2.61
C ILE A 101 -23.27 2.73 -3.73
N GLY A 102 -22.45 1.79 -4.17
CA GLY A 102 -22.76 0.83 -5.22
C GLY A 102 -23.31 -0.49 -4.69
N VAL A 103 -23.11 -1.56 -5.48
CA VAL A 103 -23.42 -2.92 -5.04
C VAL A 103 -22.36 -3.35 -4.01
N MET A 104 -22.81 -3.56 -2.78
CA MET A 104 -21.91 -3.94 -1.69
C MET A 104 -21.33 -5.34 -1.94
N ASP A 105 -20.00 -5.41 -1.97
CA ASP A 105 -19.25 -6.67 -1.99
C ASP A 105 -18.40 -6.74 -0.72
N LEU A 106 -18.78 -7.64 0.19
CA LEU A 106 -18.12 -7.80 1.48
C LEU A 106 -16.64 -8.17 1.34
N ASN A 107 -16.27 -8.98 0.36
CA ASN A 107 -14.88 -9.39 0.17
C ASN A 107 -14.04 -8.18 -0.28
N ASN A 108 -14.54 -7.41 -1.25
CA ASN A 108 -13.87 -6.21 -1.71
C ASN A 108 -13.75 -5.15 -0.59
N LEU A 109 -14.78 -5.00 0.24
CA LEU A 109 -14.75 -4.11 1.39
C LEU A 109 -13.70 -4.53 2.42
N LEU A 110 -13.66 -5.81 2.80
CA LEU A 110 -12.69 -6.34 3.75
C LEU A 110 -11.25 -6.20 3.23
N ILE A 111 -11.02 -6.48 1.95
CA ILE A 111 -9.71 -6.29 1.32
C ILE A 111 -9.33 -4.81 1.31
N ALA A 112 -10.23 -3.92 0.89
CA ALA A 112 -9.96 -2.48 0.86
C ALA A 112 -9.65 -1.93 2.26
N LEU A 113 -10.39 -2.35 3.28
CA LEU A 113 -10.13 -1.97 4.68
C LEU A 113 -8.80 -2.51 5.19
N ALA A 114 -8.47 -3.77 4.91
CA ALA A 114 -7.20 -4.37 5.33
C ALA A 114 -6.00 -3.64 4.71
N VAL A 115 -6.07 -3.35 3.42
CA VAL A 115 -5.02 -2.62 2.70
C VAL A 115 -4.95 -1.16 3.17
N PHE A 116 -6.10 -0.52 3.42
CA PHE A 116 -6.18 0.83 3.98
C PHE A 116 -5.48 0.91 5.33
N LEU A 117 -5.80 -0.01 6.25
CA LEU A 117 -5.16 -0.06 7.57
C LEU A 117 -3.66 -0.34 7.47
N ALA A 118 -3.23 -1.21 6.55
CA ALA A 118 -1.81 -1.45 6.29
C ALA A 118 -1.11 -0.19 5.76
N CYS A 119 -1.72 0.55 4.84
CA CYS A 119 -1.20 1.84 4.37
C CYS A 119 -1.09 2.85 5.49
N ILE A 120 -2.14 3.03 6.31
CA ILE A 120 -2.10 3.95 7.47
C ILE A 120 -1.00 3.54 8.46
N PHE A 121 -0.86 2.24 8.73
CA PHE A 121 0.22 1.72 9.54
C PHE A 121 1.60 2.12 8.99
N PHE A 122 1.86 1.94 7.70
CA PHE A 122 3.14 2.33 7.08
C PHE A 122 3.35 3.85 6.96
N VAL A 123 2.26 4.64 6.85
CA VAL A 123 2.33 6.11 6.92
C VAL A 123 2.84 6.56 8.29
N VAL A 124 2.37 5.92 9.38
CA VAL A 124 2.74 6.28 10.76
C VAL A 124 4.07 5.66 11.20
N TYR A 125 4.26 4.37 10.96
CA TYR A 125 5.43 3.60 11.41
C TYR A 125 6.65 3.83 10.51
N GLY A 126 6.45 3.90 9.20
CA GLY A 126 7.54 3.91 8.20
C GLY A 126 8.01 2.52 7.83
N SER A 127 9.17 2.43 7.17
CA SER A 127 9.58 1.23 6.43
C SER A 127 10.38 0.19 7.21
N GLY A 128 10.91 0.47 8.39
CA GLY A 128 11.75 -0.48 9.13
C GLY A 128 13.20 -0.57 8.67
N LYS A 129 13.99 -1.45 9.29
CA LYS A 129 15.46 -1.49 9.16
C LYS A 129 15.96 -2.07 7.84
N HIS A 130 15.24 -3.02 7.24
CA HIS A 130 15.62 -3.62 5.96
C HIS A 130 14.90 -2.90 4.82
N SER A 131 15.13 -1.59 4.71
CA SER A 131 14.52 -0.72 3.72
C SER A 131 15.53 0.26 3.13
N ALA A 132 15.28 0.72 1.91
CA ALA A 132 16.06 1.80 1.30
C ALA A 132 15.99 3.09 2.12
N ASP A 133 14.83 3.44 2.67
CA ASP A 133 14.67 4.61 3.54
C ASP A 133 15.60 4.55 4.77
N TYR A 134 15.77 3.37 5.38
CA TYR A 134 16.67 3.21 6.51
C TYR A 134 18.14 3.29 6.07
N TYR A 135 18.51 2.63 4.97
CA TYR A 135 19.85 2.68 4.41
C TYR A 135 20.29 4.11 4.05
N LEU A 136 19.37 4.89 3.46
CA LEU A 136 19.58 6.28 3.09
C LEU A 136 19.38 7.27 4.25
N LYS A 137 19.11 6.78 5.48
CA LYS A 137 18.87 7.60 6.68
C LYS A 137 17.72 8.61 6.51
N MET A 138 16.67 8.23 5.78
CA MET A 138 15.49 9.04 5.52
C MET A 138 14.41 8.92 6.61
N GLN A 139 14.51 7.90 7.46
CA GLN A 139 13.65 7.77 8.65
C GLN A 139 14.17 8.71 9.74
N LYS A 140 13.37 9.72 10.10
CA LYS A 140 13.58 10.59 11.27
C LYS A 140 12.68 10.14 12.41
#